data_AF-A0A3A4AZ98-F1
#
_entry.id   AF-A0A3A4AZ98-F1
#
_cell.length_a   1.000
_cell.length_b   1.000
_cell.length_c   1.000
_cell.angle_alpha   90.00
_cell.angle_beta   90.00
_cell.angle_gamma   90.00
#
_symmetry.space_group_name_H-M   'P 1'
#
loop_
_entity.id
_entity.type
_entity.pdbx_description
1 polymer ?
#
loop_
_entity_poly.entity_id
_entity_poly.type
_entity_poly.pdbx_seq_one_letter_code
_entity_poly.pdbx_strand_id
1 'polypeptide(L)'
;MGLAAGDLVLAHASLRSVGRIDGGAETLVGALREVIGSDGTVVVPTFTPENSDTSRLFLESTRGMTAEQVAAHRAVMPPFDPAATPSRYCGYLTEFVRTRPEAVRSAHPQTSFAALGPAAARLMAGHHLEDHLGSRSPLTKLYEENARVLMIGAGYGTCTAFHLAEYRYIPSPPRRRYACVIEKDGAPTWHSYLDVVLDDGDFAVCGQAMESRVKVRKGKVGAAETRAFRLRDAVDFAEIWMRENRPAA
;
A
#
# COMPACT_ATOMS: atom_id res chain seq x y z
N MET A 1 8.97 6.47 18.93
CA MET A 1 8.83 5.47 17.84
C MET A 1 10.16 4.88 17.33
N GLY A 2 11.31 5.51 17.59
CA GLY A 2 12.62 4.93 17.28
C GLY A 2 12.97 4.93 15.78
N LEU A 3 12.39 5.89 15.07
CA LEU A 3 12.91 6.36 13.79
C LEU A 3 14.21 7.14 14.02
N ALA A 4 15.05 7.20 13.00
CA ALA A 4 16.32 7.91 12.99
C ALA A 4 16.56 8.55 11.63
N ALA A 5 17.56 9.44 11.58
CA ALA A 5 18.01 10.06 10.34
C ALA A 5 18.37 8.99 9.28
N GLY A 6 17.97 9.22 8.04
CA GLY A 6 18.19 8.31 6.90
C GLY A 6 17.20 7.16 6.80
N ASP A 7 16.22 7.02 7.71
CA ASP A 7 15.27 5.92 7.63
C ASP A 7 14.38 6.01 6.36
N LEU A 8 14.14 4.85 5.75
CA LEU A 8 13.06 4.63 4.78
C LEU A 8 11.81 4.19 5.54
N VAL A 9 10.71 4.93 5.42
CA VAL A 9 9.50 4.72 6.23
C VAL A 9 8.29 4.47 5.35
N LEU A 10 7.75 3.24 5.39
CA LEU A 10 6.42 2.94 4.88
C LEU A 10 5.38 3.34 5.93
N ALA A 11 4.65 4.42 5.69
CA ALA A 11 3.71 5.01 6.62
C ALA A 11 2.25 4.63 6.28
N HIS A 12 1.51 4.21 7.31
CA HIS A 12 0.06 4.04 7.30
C HIS A 12 -0.50 4.93 8.40
N ALA A 13 -1.42 5.84 8.09
CA ALA A 13 -1.90 6.80 9.08
C ALA A 13 -3.41 7.04 9.03
N SER A 14 -3.99 7.12 10.22
CA SER A 14 -5.35 7.58 10.46
C SER A 14 -5.30 8.94 11.15
N LEU A 15 -5.37 10.04 10.39
CA LEU A 15 -5.29 11.40 10.95
C LEU A 15 -6.33 11.65 12.04
N ARG A 16 -7.56 11.15 11.84
CA ARG A 16 -8.63 11.26 12.84
C ARG A 16 -8.23 10.69 14.20
N SER A 17 -7.40 9.65 14.23
CA SER A 17 -6.99 8.96 15.45
C SER A 17 -5.91 9.72 16.20
N VAL A 18 -5.17 10.62 15.52
CA VAL A 18 -4.17 11.49 16.14
C VAL A 18 -4.84 12.58 16.97
N GLY A 19 -6.04 13.02 16.56
CA GLY A 19 -6.77 14.14 17.13
C GLY A 19 -6.62 15.40 16.28
N ARG A 20 -6.85 16.57 16.90
CA ARG A 20 -6.66 17.86 16.23
C ARG A 20 -5.16 18.08 16.00
N ILE A 21 -4.79 18.28 14.73
CA ILE A 21 -3.44 18.67 14.30
C ILE A 21 -3.59 20.00 13.58
N ASP A 22 -3.00 21.06 14.13
CA ASP A 22 -2.92 22.33 13.40
C ASP A 22 -2.03 22.12 12.17
N GLY A 23 -2.53 22.44 10.97
CA GLY A 23 -1.89 22.12 9.68
C GLY A 23 -2.16 20.70 9.15
N GLY A 24 -2.85 19.83 9.89
CA GLY A 24 -3.31 18.53 9.40
C GLY A 24 -2.19 17.59 8.95
N ALA A 25 -2.31 17.02 7.74
CA ALA A 25 -1.31 16.09 7.18
C ALA A 25 0.06 16.74 6.98
N GLU A 26 0.10 18.03 6.66
CA GLU A 26 1.35 18.76 6.43
C GLU A 26 2.25 18.71 7.67
N THR A 27 1.68 19.03 8.83
CA THR A 27 2.40 18.96 10.11
C THR A 27 2.89 17.56 10.42
N LEU A 28 2.07 16.53 10.13
CA LEU A 28 2.48 15.14 10.38
C LEU A 28 3.61 14.69 9.46
N VAL A 29 3.55 15.04 8.17
CA VAL A 29 4.64 14.77 7.21
C VAL A 29 5.88 15.58 7.55
N GLY A 30 5.74 16.85 7.92
CA GLY A 30 6.82 17.72 8.35
C GLY A 30 7.57 17.15 9.54
N ALA A 31 6.84 16.76 10.59
CA ALA A 31 7.44 16.13 11.77
C ALA A 31 8.15 14.80 11.43
N LEU A 32 7.57 13.98 10.53
CA LEU A 32 8.21 12.75 10.08
C LEU A 32 9.53 13.05 9.34
N ARG A 33 9.53 14.04 8.44
CA ARG A 33 10.70 14.48 7.68
C ARG A 33 11.78 15.10 8.56
N GLU A 34 11.40 15.85 9.60
CA GLU A 34 12.34 16.40 10.58
C GLU A 34 13.10 15.28 11.31
N VAL A 35 12.39 14.21 11.70
CA VAL A 35 13.00 13.07 12.41
C VAL A 35 13.92 12.23 11.51
N ILE A 36 13.52 11.97 10.26
CA ILE A 36 14.32 11.15 9.33
C ILE A 36 15.34 11.95 8.53
N GLY A 37 15.31 13.29 8.61
CA GLY A 37 16.25 14.18 7.94
C GLY A 37 16.13 14.20 6.41
N SER A 38 17.02 14.94 5.76
CA SER A 38 17.09 15.07 4.29
C SER A 38 17.41 13.77 3.57
N ASP A 39 18.09 12.85 4.26
CA ASP A 39 18.53 11.56 3.71
C ASP A 39 17.45 10.48 3.85
N GLY A 40 16.41 10.74 4.65
CA GLY A 40 15.29 9.82 4.85
C GLY A 40 14.23 9.92 3.77
N THR A 41 13.45 8.84 3.58
CA THR A 41 12.38 8.79 2.57
C THR A 41 11.08 8.30 3.19
N VAL A 42 10.00 9.05 2.98
CA VAL A 42 8.63 8.64 3.34
C VAL A 42 7.99 7.94 2.16
N VAL A 43 7.35 6.80 2.38
CA VAL A 43 6.60 6.04 1.39
C VAL A 43 5.20 5.77 1.92
N VAL A 44 4.18 5.91 1.08
CA VAL A 44 2.77 5.66 1.41
C VAL A 44 2.12 4.82 0.32
N PRO A 45 1.23 3.85 0.65
CA PRO A 45 0.43 3.17 -0.35
C PRO A 45 -0.63 4.14 -0.90
N THR A 46 -0.70 4.33 -2.23
CA THR A 46 -1.66 5.19 -2.94
C THR A 46 -2.66 4.36 -3.75
N PHE A 47 -3.26 3.34 -3.14
CA PHE A 47 -4.07 2.36 -3.84
C PHE A 47 -5.35 3.00 -4.43
N THR A 48 -5.74 2.46 -5.58
CA THR A 48 -6.87 2.91 -6.40
C THR A 48 -7.79 1.73 -6.70
N PRO A 49 -8.41 1.14 -5.65
CA PRO A 49 -9.27 -0.04 -5.80
C PRO A 49 -10.45 0.17 -6.75
N GLU A 50 -10.88 1.41 -6.97
CA GLU A 50 -11.91 1.76 -7.95
C GLU A 50 -11.52 1.40 -9.39
N ASN A 51 -10.22 1.32 -9.72
CA ASN A 51 -9.74 0.93 -11.05
C ASN A 51 -9.50 -0.59 -11.13
N SER A 52 -10.54 -1.37 -10.82
CA SER A 52 -10.49 -2.83 -10.86
C SER A 52 -11.87 -3.41 -11.15
N ASP A 53 -11.95 -4.55 -11.85
CA ASP A 53 -13.20 -5.31 -11.96
C ASP A 53 -13.40 -6.36 -10.85
N THR A 54 -12.45 -6.49 -9.93
CA THR A 54 -12.49 -7.46 -8.82
C THR A 54 -12.57 -6.82 -7.44
N SER A 55 -12.47 -5.49 -7.35
CA SER A 55 -12.52 -4.79 -6.08
C SER A 55 -13.93 -4.76 -5.51
N ARG A 56 -14.02 -4.68 -4.18
CA ARG A 56 -15.30 -4.50 -3.49
C ARG A 56 -16.09 -3.28 -4.01
N LEU A 57 -15.40 -2.18 -4.32
CA LEU A 57 -16.02 -0.96 -4.83
C LEU A 57 -16.72 -1.18 -6.18
N PHE A 58 -16.05 -1.87 -7.11
CA PHE A 58 -16.64 -2.18 -8.41
C PHE A 58 -17.79 -3.18 -8.30
N LEU A 59 -17.62 -4.22 -7.47
CA LEU A 59 -18.67 -5.22 -7.25
C LEU A 59 -19.91 -4.62 -6.57
N GLU A 60 -19.73 -3.62 -5.71
CA GLU A 60 -20.84 -2.86 -5.11
C GLU A 60 -21.48 -1.91 -6.13
N SER A 61 -20.71 -1.18 -6.94
CA SER A 61 -21.25 -0.23 -7.93
C SER A 61 -22.02 -0.90 -9.07
N THR A 62 -21.70 -2.15 -9.38
CA THR A 62 -22.31 -2.92 -10.48
C THR A 62 -23.35 -3.93 -10.03
N ARG A 63 -23.65 -3.99 -8.72
CA ARG A 63 -24.60 -4.96 -8.17
C ARG A 63 -26.00 -4.77 -8.76
N GLY A 64 -26.54 -5.84 -9.35
CA GLY A 64 -27.88 -5.85 -9.94
C GLY A 64 -27.97 -5.26 -11.35
N MET A 65 -26.85 -4.83 -11.94
CA MET A 65 -26.79 -4.40 -13.34
C MET A 65 -26.89 -5.58 -14.30
N THR A 66 -27.46 -5.35 -15.50
CA THR A 66 -27.38 -6.28 -16.63
C THR A 66 -25.97 -6.32 -17.22
N ALA A 67 -25.66 -7.33 -18.03
CA ALA A 67 -24.37 -7.40 -18.72
C ALA A 67 -24.07 -6.16 -19.59
N GLU A 68 -25.08 -5.62 -20.25
CA GLU A 68 -24.98 -4.40 -21.06
C GLU A 68 -24.66 -3.17 -20.21
N GLN A 69 -25.30 -3.05 -19.04
CA GLN A 69 -25.03 -1.97 -18.10
C GLN A 69 -23.63 -2.05 -17.50
N VAL A 70 -23.14 -3.26 -17.19
CA VAL A 70 -21.75 -3.48 -16.76
C VAL A 70 -20.76 -3.11 -17.87
N ALA A 71 -21.05 -3.49 -19.12
CA ALA A 71 -20.22 -3.12 -20.26
C ALA A 71 -20.17 -1.59 -20.45
N ALA A 72 -21.31 -0.90 -20.34
CA ALA A 72 -21.38 0.56 -20.41
C ALA A 72 -20.63 1.23 -19.25
N HIS A 73 -20.73 0.70 -18.02
CA HIS A 73 -19.96 1.18 -16.88
C HIS A 73 -18.45 1.05 -17.11
N ARG A 74 -18.01 -0.12 -17.60
CA ARG A 74 -16.60 -0.37 -17.94
C ARG A 74 -16.08 0.54 -19.05
N ALA A 75 -16.91 0.88 -20.02
CA ALA A 75 -16.52 1.71 -21.17
C ALA A 75 -16.16 3.16 -20.80
N VAL A 76 -16.67 3.67 -19.68
CA VAL A 76 -16.45 5.06 -19.23
C VAL A 76 -15.46 5.19 -18.08
N MET A 77 -14.90 4.08 -17.59
CA MET A 77 -13.91 4.13 -16.52
C MET A 77 -12.61 4.77 -17.03
N PRO A 78 -12.06 5.77 -16.31
CA PRO A 78 -10.84 6.45 -16.75
C PRO A 78 -9.61 5.57 -16.54
N PRO A 79 -8.57 5.72 -17.38
CA PRO A 79 -7.29 5.07 -17.15
C PRO A 79 -6.61 5.62 -15.89
N PHE A 80 -5.76 4.81 -15.28
CA PHE A 80 -4.87 5.31 -14.23
C PHE A 80 -3.82 6.27 -14.80
N ASP A 81 -3.69 7.41 -14.16
CA ASP A 81 -2.63 8.38 -14.37
C ASP A 81 -1.92 8.60 -13.01
N PRO A 82 -0.61 8.29 -12.88
CA PRO A 82 0.12 8.50 -11.66
C PRO A 82 0.01 9.95 -11.11
N ALA A 83 -0.01 10.94 -12.01
CA ALA A 83 -0.07 12.36 -11.68
C ALA A 83 -1.49 12.78 -11.28
N ALA A 84 -2.51 12.40 -12.05
CA ALA A 84 -3.87 12.88 -11.84
C ALA A 84 -4.75 12.00 -10.94
N THR A 85 -4.62 10.66 -10.97
CA THR A 85 -5.57 9.77 -10.29
C THR A 85 -5.45 9.91 -8.76
N PRO A 86 -6.51 10.32 -8.04
CA PRO A 86 -6.44 10.54 -6.60
C PRO A 86 -6.34 9.23 -5.80
N SER A 87 -5.69 9.29 -4.65
CA SER A 87 -5.66 8.21 -3.65
C SER A 87 -6.78 8.41 -2.63
N ARG A 88 -8.02 8.08 -3.01
CA ARG A 88 -9.22 8.37 -2.20
C ARG A 88 -9.37 7.47 -0.98
N TYR A 89 -8.87 6.23 -1.05
CA TYR A 89 -9.21 5.17 -0.11
C TYR A 89 -8.09 4.82 0.88
N CYS A 90 -6.91 5.42 0.75
CA CYS A 90 -5.77 5.17 1.65
C CYS A 90 -5.59 6.25 2.75
N GLY A 91 -6.51 7.21 2.84
CA GLY A 91 -6.49 8.27 3.85
C GLY A 91 -5.78 9.55 3.42
N TYR A 92 -5.99 10.62 4.19
CA TYR A 92 -5.58 11.97 3.81
C TYR A 92 -4.06 12.19 3.80
N LEU A 93 -3.30 11.47 4.65
CA LEU A 93 -1.84 11.53 4.63
C LEU A 93 -1.30 11.15 3.26
N THR A 94 -1.85 10.07 2.70
CA THR A 94 -1.42 9.52 1.43
C THR A 94 -1.63 10.48 0.28
N GLU A 95 -2.82 11.08 0.18
CA GLU A 95 -3.11 12.05 -0.90
C GLU A 95 -2.27 13.32 -0.73
N PHE A 96 -2.04 13.75 0.50
CA PHE A 96 -1.14 14.87 0.78
C PHE A 96 0.29 14.59 0.30
N VAL A 97 0.85 13.42 0.61
CA VAL A 97 2.20 13.01 0.17
C VAL A 97 2.26 12.90 -1.35
N ARG A 98 1.30 12.21 -1.98
CA ARG A 98 1.25 12.00 -3.44
C ARG A 98 1.27 13.31 -4.23
N THR A 99 0.65 14.35 -3.70
CA THR A 99 0.48 15.65 -4.37
C THR A 99 1.63 16.62 -4.10
N ARG A 100 2.67 16.23 -3.36
CA ARG A 100 3.85 17.07 -3.19
C ARG A 100 4.61 17.18 -4.51
N PRO A 101 5.11 18.38 -4.89
CA PRO A 101 5.87 18.55 -6.14
C PRO A 101 7.06 17.62 -6.29
N GLU A 102 7.73 17.27 -5.18
CA GLU A 102 8.90 16.38 -5.17
C GLU A 102 8.56 14.90 -4.92
N ALA A 103 7.27 14.53 -4.86
CA ALA A 103 6.86 13.15 -4.72
C ALA A 103 6.97 12.39 -6.06
N VAL A 104 7.36 11.13 -5.98
CA VAL A 104 7.32 10.19 -7.11
C VAL A 104 6.26 9.14 -6.82
N ARG A 105 5.43 8.81 -7.80
CA ARG A 105 4.44 7.74 -7.70
C ARG A 105 4.77 6.61 -8.68
N SER A 106 4.67 5.37 -8.21
CA SER A 106 4.83 4.19 -9.06
C SER A 106 3.62 4.00 -10.00
N ALA A 107 3.81 3.32 -11.13
CA ALA A 107 2.84 3.30 -12.22
C ALA A 107 1.72 2.24 -12.13
N HIS A 108 1.67 1.37 -11.10
CA HIS A 108 0.66 0.31 -11.06
C HIS A 108 -0.77 0.88 -10.86
N PRO A 109 -1.74 0.55 -11.74
CA PRO A 109 -3.09 1.16 -11.73
C PRO A 109 -3.98 0.92 -10.51
N GLN A 110 -3.56 0.06 -9.58
CA GLN A 110 -4.38 -0.46 -8.48
C GLN A 110 -3.63 -0.38 -7.15
N THR A 111 -2.34 -0.75 -7.13
CA THR A 111 -1.51 -0.83 -5.92
C THR A 111 -0.30 0.10 -5.94
N SER A 112 -0.40 1.22 -6.66
CA SER A 112 0.68 2.22 -6.67
C SER A 112 1.06 2.70 -5.25
N PHE A 113 2.32 3.11 -5.10
CA PHE A 113 2.85 3.84 -3.95
C PHE A 113 3.28 5.25 -4.37
N ALA A 114 3.32 6.17 -3.41
CA ALA A 114 4.03 7.44 -3.55
C ALA A 114 5.16 7.52 -2.53
N ALA A 115 6.26 8.17 -2.92
CA ALA A 115 7.44 8.36 -2.11
C ALA A 115 7.94 9.80 -2.16
N LEU A 116 8.48 10.27 -1.03
CA LEU A 116 8.98 11.62 -0.81
C LEU A 116 10.36 11.54 -0.13
N GLY A 117 11.42 11.92 -0.84
CA GLY A 117 12.80 11.83 -0.36
C GLY A 117 13.77 11.31 -1.42
N PRO A 118 15.08 11.22 -1.11
CA PRO A 118 16.13 10.90 -2.08
C PRO A 118 16.00 9.51 -2.72
N ALA A 119 15.37 8.54 -2.05
CA ALA A 119 15.16 7.20 -2.61
C ALA A 119 13.90 7.08 -3.48
N ALA A 120 13.06 8.11 -3.56
CA ALA A 120 11.73 8.03 -4.17
C ALA A 120 11.75 7.52 -5.62
N ALA A 121 12.58 8.10 -6.48
CA ALA A 121 12.67 7.71 -7.89
C ALA A 121 13.05 6.23 -8.06
N ARG A 122 14.07 5.77 -7.33
CA ARG A 122 14.56 4.39 -7.41
C ARG A 122 13.53 3.39 -6.86
N LEU A 123 12.88 3.71 -5.75
CA LEU A 123 11.86 2.84 -5.15
C LEU A 123 10.64 2.68 -6.06
N MET A 124 10.16 3.77 -6.66
CA MET A 124 8.93 3.79 -7.45
C MET A 124 9.10 3.29 -8.90
N ALA A 125 10.33 3.31 -9.43
CA ALA A 125 10.62 2.89 -10.80
C ALA A 125 10.29 1.42 -11.07
N GLY A 126 9.82 1.10 -12.27
CA GLY A 126 9.67 -0.30 -12.72
C GLY A 126 8.63 -1.12 -11.96
N HIS A 127 7.64 -0.48 -11.33
CA HIS A 127 6.48 -1.19 -10.77
C HIS A 127 5.69 -1.83 -11.91
N HIS A 128 5.80 -3.15 -12.04
CA HIS A 128 5.29 -3.88 -13.20
C HIS A 128 3.75 -3.93 -13.20
N LEU A 129 3.14 -3.78 -14.37
CA LEU A 129 1.67 -3.73 -14.52
C LEU A 129 0.95 -5.00 -14.06
N GLU A 130 1.62 -6.15 -14.22
CA GLU A 130 1.09 -7.47 -13.86
C GLU A 130 1.65 -8.00 -12.52
N ASP A 131 2.02 -7.11 -11.60
CA ASP A 131 2.58 -7.49 -10.30
C ASP A 131 2.16 -6.44 -9.25
N HIS A 132 1.09 -6.73 -8.51
CA HIS A 132 0.52 -5.78 -7.56
C HIS A 132 1.52 -5.40 -6.46
N LEU A 133 2.09 -6.40 -5.78
CA LEU A 133 2.84 -6.23 -4.54
C LEU A 133 3.97 -7.27 -4.36
N GLY A 134 4.32 -8.00 -5.42
CA GLY A 134 5.33 -9.05 -5.44
C GLY A 134 6.74 -8.55 -5.77
N SER A 135 7.51 -9.38 -6.50
CA SER A 135 8.95 -9.19 -6.71
C SER A 135 9.29 -7.99 -7.58
N ARG A 136 8.38 -7.54 -8.45
CA ARG A 136 8.55 -6.37 -9.33
C ARG A 136 7.75 -5.16 -8.85
N SER A 137 7.50 -5.08 -7.55
CA SER A 137 6.82 -3.97 -6.89
C SER A 137 7.77 -3.16 -5.98
N PRO A 138 7.41 -1.91 -5.62
CA PRO A 138 8.12 -1.15 -4.58
C PRO A 138 8.25 -1.89 -3.24
N LEU A 139 7.31 -2.79 -2.92
CA LEU A 139 7.29 -3.49 -1.64
C LEU A 139 8.52 -4.40 -1.47
N THR A 140 8.97 -5.05 -2.55
CA THR A 140 10.20 -5.86 -2.54
C THR A 140 11.44 -5.01 -2.30
N LYS A 141 11.54 -3.81 -2.90
CA LYS A 141 12.68 -2.91 -2.66
C LYS A 141 12.72 -2.41 -1.22
N LEU A 142 11.55 -2.08 -0.65
CA LEU A 142 11.44 -1.70 0.76
C LEU A 142 11.86 -2.84 1.70
N TYR A 143 11.58 -4.09 1.34
CA TYR A 143 12.02 -5.27 2.06
C TYR A 143 13.54 -5.46 1.99
N GLU A 144 14.11 -5.34 0.79
CA GLU A 144 15.56 -5.44 0.54
C GLU A 144 16.34 -4.37 1.32
N GLU A 145 15.82 -3.14 1.38
CA GLU A 145 16.45 -2.03 2.10
C GLU A 145 16.11 -1.98 3.59
N ASN A 146 15.38 -2.98 4.09
CA ASN A 146 15.00 -3.09 5.49
C ASN A 146 14.30 -1.82 6.03
N ALA A 147 13.36 -1.31 5.24
CA ALA A 147 12.55 -0.16 5.59
C ALA A 147 11.82 -0.36 6.93
N ARG A 148 11.39 0.75 7.54
CA ARG A 148 10.53 0.72 8.72
C ARG A 148 9.08 0.86 8.31
N VAL A 149 8.21 0.05 8.89
CA VAL A 149 6.77 0.29 8.84
C VAL A 149 6.40 1.16 10.02
N LEU A 150 5.62 2.21 9.77
CA LEU A 150 5.07 3.11 10.78
C LEU A 150 3.54 3.15 10.67
N MET A 151 2.86 2.59 11.66
CA MET A 151 1.40 2.53 11.74
C MET A 151 0.90 3.57 12.75
N ILE A 152 0.37 4.70 12.31
CA ILE A 152 -0.11 5.81 13.15
C ILE A 152 -1.63 5.76 13.25
N GLY A 153 -2.16 5.22 14.35
CA GLY A 153 -3.61 5.04 14.51
C GLY A 153 -4.24 4.07 13.50
N ALA A 154 -3.40 3.35 12.75
CA ALA A 154 -3.78 2.27 11.85
C ALA A 154 -3.48 0.92 12.52
N GLY A 155 -4.37 -0.04 12.33
CA GLY A 155 -4.21 -1.42 12.83
C GLY A 155 -3.48 -2.30 11.82
N TYR A 156 -3.02 -3.47 12.26
CA TYR A 156 -2.34 -4.44 11.38
C TYR A 156 -3.16 -4.90 10.18
N GLY A 157 -4.50 -4.83 10.26
CA GLY A 157 -5.39 -5.12 9.13
C GLY A 157 -5.16 -4.25 7.89
N THR A 158 -4.41 -3.14 8.00
CA THR A 158 -4.04 -2.29 6.85
C THR A 158 -2.54 -2.30 6.57
N CYS A 159 -1.79 -3.29 7.09
CA CYS A 159 -0.35 -3.36 6.95
C CYS A 159 0.04 -3.94 5.59
N THR A 160 0.26 -3.06 4.61
CA THR A 160 0.58 -3.47 3.23
C THR A 160 1.83 -4.35 3.12
N ALA A 161 2.76 -4.27 4.07
CA ALA A 161 3.93 -5.15 4.11
C ALA A 161 3.56 -6.64 4.06
N PHE A 162 2.48 -7.05 4.72
CA PHE A 162 2.07 -8.45 4.76
C PHE A 162 1.65 -9.01 3.40
N HIS A 163 1.22 -8.17 2.45
CA HIS A 163 0.95 -8.65 1.09
C HIS A 163 2.18 -9.25 0.42
N LEU A 164 3.41 -8.81 0.74
CA LEU A 164 4.61 -9.43 0.18
C LEU A 164 4.77 -10.89 0.63
N ALA A 165 4.31 -11.23 1.84
CA ALA A 165 4.31 -12.59 2.33
C ALA A 165 3.32 -13.48 1.56
N GLU A 166 2.21 -12.93 1.06
CA GLU A 166 1.25 -13.68 0.23
C GLU A 166 1.87 -14.20 -1.07
N TYR A 167 2.91 -13.54 -1.58
CA TYR A 167 3.67 -14.01 -2.76
C TYR A 167 4.68 -15.11 -2.42
N ARG A 168 4.97 -15.35 -1.14
CA ARG A 168 6.15 -16.13 -0.69
C ARG A 168 5.82 -17.28 0.25
N TYR A 169 4.64 -17.29 0.88
CA TYR A 169 4.32 -18.25 1.95
C TYR A 169 4.30 -19.71 1.49
N ILE A 170 4.00 -19.97 0.21
CA ILE A 170 4.09 -21.29 -0.43
C ILE A 170 4.66 -21.17 -1.86
N PRO A 171 5.20 -22.24 -2.46
CA PRO A 171 5.80 -22.20 -3.80
C PRO A 171 4.85 -21.78 -4.92
N SER A 172 3.55 -22.06 -4.77
CA SER A 172 2.52 -21.68 -5.76
C SER A 172 1.30 -21.09 -5.04
N PRO A 173 1.35 -19.79 -4.67
CA PRO A 173 0.23 -19.12 -4.04
C PRO A 173 -1.00 -19.09 -4.98
N PRO A 174 -2.23 -19.07 -4.45
CA PRO A 174 -3.43 -18.95 -5.26
C PRO A 174 -3.39 -17.71 -6.15
N ARG A 175 -3.82 -17.85 -7.40
CA ARG A 175 -3.84 -16.76 -8.37
C ARG A 175 -5.25 -16.53 -8.90
N ARG A 176 -5.53 -15.28 -9.26
CA ARG A 176 -6.77 -14.91 -9.98
C ARG A 176 -6.47 -13.95 -11.12
N ARG A 177 -7.45 -13.83 -12.02
CA ARG A 177 -7.46 -12.78 -13.03
C ARG A 177 -7.84 -11.46 -12.37
N TYR A 178 -7.05 -10.44 -12.66
CA TYR A 178 -7.35 -9.04 -12.39
C TYR A 178 -7.51 -8.31 -13.72
N ALA A 179 -8.23 -7.19 -13.70
CA ALA A 179 -8.19 -6.23 -14.79
C ALA A 179 -8.28 -4.80 -14.26
N CYS A 180 -7.65 -3.88 -15.00
CA CYS A 180 -7.67 -2.45 -14.75
C CYS A 180 -7.70 -1.68 -16.07
N VAL A 181 -8.03 -0.40 -15.99
CA VAL A 181 -7.97 0.52 -17.13
C VAL A 181 -6.61 1.22 -17.15
N ILE A 182 -5.92 1.08 -18.27
CA ILE A 182 -4.67 1.76 -18.59
C ILE A 182 -4.86 2.68 -19.79
N GLU A 183 -3.99 3.66 -19.95
CA GLU A 183 -3.84 4.33 -21.24
C GLU A 183 -3.01 3.43 -22.16
N LYS A 184 -3.51 3.19 -23.36
CA LYS A 184 -2.78 2.52 -24.44
C LYS A 184 -3.09 3.23 -25.75
N ASP A 185 -2.05 3.68 -26.43
CA ASP A 185 -2.15 4.38 -27.71
C ASP A 185 -3.11 5.61 -27.66
N GLY A 186 -3.09 6.36 -26.54
CA GLY A 186 -3.95 7.52 -26.33
C GLY A 186 -5.41 7.20 -25.99
N ALA A 187 -5.76 5.93 -25.75
CA ALA A 187 -7.11 5.49 -25.44
C ALA A 187 -7.20 4.67 -24.14
N PRO A 188 -8.29 4.82 -23.34
CA PRO A 188 -8.56 3.94 -22.20
C PRO A 188 -8.74 2.49 -22.68
N THR A 189 -7.97 1.57 -22.12
CA THR A 189 -8.00 0.15 -22.47
C THR A 189 -8.05 -0.71 -21.21
N TRP A 190 -8.97 -1.67 -21.17
CA TRP A 190 -8.97 -2.71 -20.14
C TRP A 190 -7.84 -3.70 -20.39
N HIS A 191 -6.89 -3.77 -19.45
CA HIS A 191 -5.80 -4.72 -19.44
C HIS A 191 -6.08 -5.81 -18.39
N SER A 192 -5.98 -7.08 -18.77
CA SER A 192 -6.17 -8.23 -17.88
C SER A 192 -4.87 -8.98 -17.67
N TYR A 193 -4.64 -9.46 -16.45
CA TYR A 193 -3.45 -10.19 -16.07
C TYR A 193 -3.73 -11.17 -14.92
N LEU A 194 -2.83 -12.12 -14.69
CA LEU A 194 -2.92 -13.08 -13.58
C LEU A 194 -1.94 -12.71 -12.48
N ASP A 195 -2.42 -12.65 -11.24
CA ASP A 195 -1.56 -12.36 -10.10
C ASP A 195 -2.05 -13.09 -8.84
N VAL A 196 -1.26 -13.04 -7.76
CA VAL A 196 -1.59 -13.64 -6.46
C VAL A 196 -2.90 -13.06 -5.92
N VAL A 197 -3.73 -13.93 -5.31
CA VAL A 197 -4.91 -13.50 -4.58
C VAL A 197 -4.44 -12.77 -3.32
N LEU A 198 -4.70 -11.46 -3.27
CA LEU A 198 -4.44 -10.65 -2.10
C LEU A 198 -5.66 -10.70 -1.16
N ASP A 199 -5.42 -11.02 0.09
CA ASP A 199 -6.41 -11.13 1.16
C ASP A 199 -5.83 -10.55 2.46
N ASP A 200 -6.43 -9.45 2.94
CA ASP A 200 -6.06 -8.78 4.18
C ASP A 200 -6.94 -9.20 5.37
N GLY A 201 -7.85 -10.16 5.19
CA GLY A 201 -8.85 -10.55 6.19
C GLY A 201 -8.27 -11.07 7.51
N ASP A 202 -7.08 -11.67 7.47
CA ASP A 202 -6.37 -12.22 8.63
C ASP A 202 -5.17 -11.38 9.10
N PHE A 203 -4.88 -10.25 8.44
CA PHE A 203 -3.71 -9.42 8.75
C PHE A 203 -3.72 -8.88 10.18
N ALA A 204 -4.90 -8.59 10.72
CA ALA A 204 -5.03 -8.16 12.11
C ALA A 204 -4.53 -9.24 13.09
N VAL A 205 -4.92 -10.50 12.86
CA VAL A 205 -4.54 -11.66 13.68
C VAL A 205 -3.06 -11.97 13.51
N CYS A 206 -2.57 -12.00 12.27
CA CYS A 206 -1.15 -12.18 11.95
C CYS A 206 -0.29 -11.13 12.66
N GLY A 207 -0.64 -9.84 12.54
CA GLY A 207 0.11 -8.77 13.19
C GLY A 207 0.07 -8.80 14.71
N GLN A 208 -1.02 -9.27 15.31
CA GLN A 208 -1.10 -9.48 16.77
C GLN A 208 -0.17 -10.62 17.21
N ALA A 209 -0.14 -11.74 16.48
CA ALA A 209 0.77 -12.85 16.74
C ALA A 209 2.25 -12.43 16.57
N MET A 210 2.51 -11.57 15.58
CA MET A 210 3.85 -11.04 15.27
C MET A 210 4.50 -10.32 16.45
N GLU A 211 3.72 -9.62 17.28
CA GLU A 211 4.25 -8.85 18.42
C GLU A 211 4.98 -9.71 19.47
N SER A 212 4.76 -11.04 19.47
CA SER A 212 5.46 -11.98 20.35
C SER A 212 6.86 -12.39 19.86
N ARG A 213 7.15 -12.24 18.56
CA ARG A 213 8.41 -12.69 17.92
C ARG A 213 9.22 -11.57 17.29
N VAL A 214 8.56 -10.51 16.82
CA VAL A 214 9.20 -9.36 16.18
C VAL A 214 9.24 -8.18 17.15
N LYS A 215 10.36 -7.44 17.12
CA LYS A 215 10.51 -6.22 17.93
C LYS A 215 9.62 -5.10 17.40
N VAL A 216 8.44 -4.95 18.00
CA VAL A 216 7.51 -3.85 17.73
C VAL A 216 7.66 -2.77 18.78
N ARG A 217 8.05 -1.56 18.36
CA ARG A 217 8.01 -0.38 19.22
C ARG A 217 6.59 0.18 19.24
N LYS A 218 6.01 0.31 20.42
CA LYS A 218 4.69 0.91 20.64
C LYS A 218 4.84 2.28 21.31
N GLY A 219 3.88 3.16 21.06
CA GLY A 219 3.82 4.49 21.67
C GLY A 219 2.65 5.29 21.12
N LYS A 220 2.66 6.60 21.33
CA LYS A 220 1.62 7.50 20.84
C LYS A 220 2.19 8.60 19.94
N VAL A 221 1.38 9.02 18.97
CA VAL A 221 1.53 10.27 18.21
C VAL A 221 0.22 11.02 18.36
N GLY A 222 0.23 12.14 19.09
CA GLY A 222 -1.01 12.72 19.61
C GLY A 222 -1.79 11.70 20.45
N ALA A 223 -3.06 11.50 20.14
CA ALA A 223 -3.90 10.48 20.76
C ALA A 223 -3.77 9.08 20.11
N ALA A 224 -3.10 8.96 18.95
CA ALA A 224 -3.08 7.74 18.17
C ALA A 224 -2.11 6.70 18.75
N GLU A 225 -2.62 5.49 19.00
CA GLU A 225 -1.78 4.30 19.19
C GLU A 225 -0.91 4.08 17.94
N THR A 226 0.40 4.03 18.15
CA THR A 226 1.38 4.00 17.07
C THR A 226 2.33 2.82 17.23
N ARG A 227 2.62 2.13 16.13
CA ARG A 227 3.54 0.99 16.08
C ARG A 227 4.63 1.24 15.04
N ALA A 228 5.85 0.85 15.36
CA ALA A 228 6.97 0.88 14.42
C ALA A 228 7.77 -0.42 14.50
N PHE A 229 8.10 -0.99 13.34
CA PHE A 229 8.83 -2.25 13.22
C PHE A 229 9.58 -2.32 11.89
N ARG A 230 10.48 -3.29 11.74
CA ARG A 230 11.18 -3.52 10.46
C ARG A 230 10.26 -4.24 9.49
N LEU A 231 10.22 -3.78 8.25
CA LEU A 231 9.41 -4.37 7.20
C LEU A 231 9.84 -5.81 6.92
N ARG A 232 11.16 -6.06 6.87
CA ARG A 232 11.73 -7.40 6.66
C ARG A 232 11.24 -8.40 7.70
N ASP A 233 11.47 -8.10 8.97
CA ASP A 233 11.04 -8.97 10.08
C ASP A 233 9.53 -9.26 10.06
N ALA A 234 8.71 -8.27 9.67
CA ALA A 234 7.27 -8.44 9.56
C ALA A 234 6.85 -9.33 8.39
N VAL A 235 7.50 -9.20 7.23
CA VAL A 235 7.27 -10.08 6.07
C VAL A 235 7.72 -11.50 6.37
N ASP A 236 8.91 -11.68 6.96
CA ASP A 236 9.46 -13.00 7.30
C ASP A 236 8.56 -13.73 8.30
N PHE A 237 8.07 -13.02 9.32
CA PHE A 237 7.11 -13.57 10.26
C PHE A 237 5.79 -13.94 9.54
N ALA A 238 5.25 -13.03 8.73
CA ALA A 238 3.98 -13.25 8.05
C ALA A 238 4.04 -14.42 7.07
N GLU A 239 5.19 -14.64 6.41
CA GLU A 239 5.40 -15.78 5.50
C GLU A 239 5.21 -17.11 6.25
N ILE A 240 5.86 -17.26 7.39
CA ILE A 240 5.75 -18.46 8.24
C ILE A 240 4.33 -18.59 8.78
N TRP A 241 3.78 -17.50 9.31
CA TRP A 241 2.45 -17.50 9.90
C TRP A 241 1.37 -17.88 8.88
N MET A 242 1.41 -17.32 7.66
CA MET A 242 0.45 -17.65 6.60
C MET A 242 0.58 -19.10 6.15
N ARG A 243 1.81 -19.65 6.06
CA ARG A 243 2.03 -21.07 5.76
C ARG A 243 1.38 -22.01 6.79
N GLU A 244 1.35 -21.61 8.05
CA GLU A 244 0.78 -22.40 9.14
C GLU A 244 -0.75 -22.23 9.29
N ASN A 245 -1.31 -21.08 8.86
CA ASN A 245 -2.68 -20.70 9.19
C ASN A 245 -3.62 -20.55 7.99
N ARG A 246 -3.09 -20.37 6.77
CA ARG A 246 -3.91 -20.35 5.55
C ARG A 246 -3.97 -21.74 4.93
N PRO A 247 -5.13 -22.12 4.35
CA PRO A 247 -5.22 -23.39 3.65
C PRO A 247 -4.23 -23.40 2.48
N ALA A 248 -3.48 -24.51 2.35
CA ALA A 248 -2.85 -24.83 1.08
C ALA A 248 -3.98 -25.05 0.06
N ALA A 249 -3.99 -24.25 -1.01
CA ALA A 249 -4.99 -24.37 -2.06
C ALA A 249 -4.88 -25.69 -2.82
#